data_AF-V5H9F5-F1
#
_entry.id   AF-V5H9F5-F1
#
_cell.length_a   1.000
_cell.length_b   1.000
_cell.length_c   1.000
_cell.angle_alpha   90.00
_cell.angle_beta   90.00
_cell.angle_gamma   90.00
#
_symmetry.space_group_name_H-M   'P 1'
#
loop_
_entity.id
_entity.type
_entity.pdbx_description
1 polymer ?
#
loop_
_entity_poly.entity_id
_entity_poly.type
_entity_poly.pdbx_seq_one_letter_code
_entity_poly.pdbx_strand_id
1 'polypeptide(L)'
;VITPVLAKHLWPEVYVTDLCRLCGKERATLAHILEDCECANADNSADVLPPLMEEAKRSEDYDVQHTAIQQILAALEKQRPDGMEAERVNPSTLKPAASGSPR
;
A
#
# COMPACT_ATOMS: atom_id res chain seq x y z
N VAL A 1 3.91 -1.86 3.09
CA VAL A 1 2.70 -2.53 2.57
C VAL A 1 2.72 -2.40 1.06
N ILE A 2 2.36 -3.45 0.32
CA ILE A 2 2.39 -3.47 -1.17
C ILE A 2 1.02 -3.93 -1.68
N THR A 3 0.71 -3.68 -2.95
CA THR A 3 -0.58 -4.10 -3.52
C THR A 3 -0.72 -5.62 -3.54
N PRO A 4 -1.91 -6.19 -3.29
CA PRO A 4 -2.13 -7.65 -3.35
C PRO A 4 -1.70 -8.29 -4.67
N VAL A 5 -1.86 -7.58 -5.80
CA VAL A 5 -1.39 -8.02 -7.11
C VAL A 5 0.12 -8.31 -7.12
N LEU A 6 0.93 -7.42 -6.54
CA LEU A 6 2.38 -7.65 -6.42
C LEU A 6 2.71 -8.65 -5.30
N ALA A 7 1.98 -8.56 -4.18
CA ALA A 7 2.24 -9.39 -3.00
C ALA A 7 2.03 -10.88 -3.28
N LYS A 8 1.01 -11.24 -4.06
CA LYS A 8 0.76 -12.63 -4.49
C LYS A 8 1.92 -13.23 -5.27
N HIS A 9 2.64 -12.43 -6.06
CA HIS A 9 3.81 -12.91 -6.80
C HIS A 9 5.02 -13.17 -5.90
N LEU A 10 5.14 -12.45 -4.78
CA LEU A 10 6.28 -12.54 -3.87
C LEU A 10 6.03 -13.50 -2.69
N TRP A 11 4.78 -13.63 -2.25
CA TRP A 11 4.40 -14.44 -1.09
C TRP A 11 2.99 -15.06 -1.27
N PRO A 12 2.84 -16.00 -2.22
CA PRO A 12 1.54 -16.57 -2.60
C PRO A 12 0.85 -17.37 -1.47
N GLU A 13 1.61 -17.91 -0.51
CA GLU A 13 1.08 -18.65 0.64
C GLU A 13 0.27 -17.75 1.57
N VAL A 14 0.59 -16.46 1.61
CA VAL A 14 -0.07 -15.46 2.46
C VAL A 14 -1.05 -14.61 1.65
N TYR A 15 -0.67 -14.23 0.43
CA TYR A 15 -1.51 -13.46 -0.49
C TYR A 15 -2.12 -14.39 -1.55
N VAL A 16 -3.07 -15.22 -1.13
CA VAL A 16 -3.69 -16.26 -1.97
C VAL A 16 -4.52 -15.69 -3.13
N THR A 17 -4.97 -14.44 -3.02
CA THR A 17 -5.77 -13.74 -4.01
C THR A 17 -5.18 -12.36 -4.32
N ASP A 18 -5.39 -11.88 -5.54
CA ASP A 18 -5.07 -10.53 -5.96
C ASP A 18 -6.31 -9.63 -6.04
N LEU A 19 -7.45 -10.09 -5.52
CA LEU A 19 -8.68 -9.32 -5.39
C LEU A 19 -8.56 -8.25 -4.31
N CYS A 20 -9.23 -7.13 -4.52
CA CYS A 20 -9.37 -6.06 -3.54
C CYS A 20 -10.11 -6.58 -2.32
N ARG A 21 -9.53 -6.38 -1.14
CA ARG A 21 -10.13 -6.86 0.13
C ARG A 21 -11.39 -6.11 0.53
N LEU A 22 -11.55 -4.87 0.04
CA LEU A 22 -12.73 -4.05 0.35
C LEU A 22 -13.96 -4.47 -0.47
N CYS A 23 -13.81 -4.66 -1.79
CA CYS A 23 -14.94 -5.00 -2.65
C CYS A 23 -15.08 -6.51 -2.94
N GLY A 24 -13.99 -7.28 -2.84
CA GLY A 24 -13.94 -8.71 -3.13
C GLY A 24 -14.20 -9.09 -4.60
N LYS A 25 -14.26 -8.13 -5.52
CA LYS A 25 -14.71 -8.32 -6.92
C LYS A 25 -13.62 -8.00 -7.94
N GLU A 26 -13.02 -6.83 -7.82
CA GLU A 26 -12.00 -6.33 -8.74
C GLU A 26 -10.59 -6.66 -8.24
N ARG A 27 -9.62 -6.65 -9.16
CA ARG A 27 -8.21 -6.80 -8.82
C ARG A 27 -7.73 -5.58 -8.03
N ALA A 28 -6.95 -5.82 -6.98
CA ALA A 28 -6.39 -4.80 -6.10
C ALA A 28 -5.18 -4.07 -6.76
N THR A 29 -5.43 -3.45 -7.91
CA THR A 29 -4.46 -2.59 -8.58
C THR A 29 -4.32 -1.27 -7.82
N LEU A 30 -3.23 -0.53 -8.07
CA LEU A 30 -3.00 0.75 -7.41
C LEU A 30 -4.16 1.73 -7.68
N ALA A 31 -4.60 1.87 -8.94
CA ALA A 31 -5.71 2.76 -9.29
C ALA A 31 -7.01 2.37 -8.56
N HIS A 32 -7.35 1.07 -8.56
CA HIS A 32 -8.55 0.59 -7.86
C HIS A 32 -8.50 0.85 -6.35
N ILE A 33 -7.33 0.67 -5.72
CA ILE A 33 -7.14 0.92 -4.29
C ILE A 33 -7.26 2.41 -3.95
N LEU A 34 -6.74 3.29 -4.81
CA LEU A 34 -6.71 4.74 -4.56
C LEU A 34 -8.05 5.45 -4.83
N GLU A 35 -8.94 4.86 -5.63
CA GLU A 35 -10.30 5.41 -5.85
C GLU A 35 -11.28 5.16 -4.70
N ASP A 36 -10.85 4.48 -3.63
CA ASP A 36 -11.69 4.11 -2.49
C ASP A 36 -12.98 3.38 -2.94
N CYS A 37 -12.79 2.15 -3.41
CA CYS A 37 -13.82 1.32 -4.05
C CYS A 37 -15.09 1.04 -3.21
N GLU A 38 -15.11 1.40 -1.92
CA GLU A 38 -16.32 1.41 -1.09
C GLU A 38 -17.35 2.44 -1.58
N CYS A 39 -16.89 3.51 -2.25
CA CYS A 39 -17.72 4.66 -2.64
C CYS A 39 -18.06 4.71 -4.15
N ALA A 40 -17.38 3.95 -5.01
CA ALA A 40 -17.47 4.12 -6.45
C ALA A 40 -18.40 3.10 -7.14
N ASN A 41 -19.46 3.62 -7.77
CA ASN A 41 -20.13 2.96 -8.90
C ASN A 41 -19.15 3.03 -10.10
N ALA A 42 -18.23 2.07 -10.21
CA ALA A 42 -17.07 2.23 -11.08
C ALA A 42 -17.37 1.84 -12.55
N ASP A 43 -17.48 2.86 -13.40
CA ASP A 43 -17.28 2.78 -14.87
C ASP A 43 -15.91 3.35 -15.28
N ASN A 44 -14.99 3.51 -14.32
CA ASN A 44 -13.72 4.21 -14.52
C ASN A 44 -12.58 3.22 -14.80
N SER A 45 -11.83 3.49 -15.86
CA SER A 45 -10.69 2.70 -16.30
C SER A 45 -9.55 2.73 -15.27
N ALA A 46 -8.94 1.57 -15.02
CA ALA A 46 -7.83 1.36 -14.08
C ALA A 46 -6.53 2.17 -14.36
N ASP A 47 -6.51 3.05 -15.36
CA ASP A 47 -5.33 3.81 -15.78
C ASP A 47 -5.32 5.27 -15.30
N VAL A 48 -6.39 5.75 -14.66
CA VAL A 48 -6.49 7.15 -14.20
C VAL A 48 -6.20 7.23 -12.71
N LEU A 49 -5.22 8.05 -12.34
CA LEU A 49 -4.97 8.38 -10.93
C LEU A 49 -6.07 9.31 -10.40
N PRO A 50 -6.49 9.17 -9.13
CA PRO A 50 -7.42 10.12 -8.53
C PRO A 50 -6.92 11.57 -8.62
N PRO A 51 -7.82 12.57 -8.72
CA PRO A 51 -7.43 13.97 -8.91
C PRO A 51 -6.38 14.48 -7.91
N LEU A 52 -6.50 14.08 -6.64
CA LEU A 52 -5.57 14.48 -5.59
C LEU A 52 -4.14 13.93 -5.82
N MET A 53 -4.03 12.72 -6.40
CA MET A 53 -2.74 12.12 -6.74
C MET A 53 -2.12 12.78 -7.97
N GLU A 54 -2.95 13.16 -8.95
CA GLU A 54 -2.52 13.93 -10.11
C GLU A 54 -2.01 15.33 -9.72
N GLU A 55 -2.63 15.98 -8.75
CA GLU A 55 -2.18 17.26 -8.19
C GLU A 55 -0.85 17.11 -7.44
N ALA A 56 -0.78 16.16 -6.51
CA ALA A 56 0.43 15.92 -5.73
C ALA A 56 1.65 15.59 -6.61
N LYS A 57 1.45 14.85 -7.71
CA LYS A 57 2.51 14.55 -8.70
C LYS A 57 3.10 15.80 -9.35
N ARG A 58 2.31 16.85 -9.53
CA ARG A 58 2.74 18.11 -10.18
C ARG A 58 3.17 19.18 -9.19
N SER A 59 2.85 19.00 -7.91
CA SER A 59 3.15 19.97 -6.87
C SER A 59 4.63 19.99 -6.52
N GLU A 60 5.19 21.17 -6.27
CA GLU A 60 6.50 21.34 -5.62
C GLU A 60 6.37 21.47 -4.09
N ASP A 61 5.13 21.55 -3.59
CA ASP A 61 4.83 21.64 -2.16
C ASP A 61 5.00 20.26 -1.50
N TYR A 62 5.97 20.19 -0.57
CA TYR A 62 6.28 19.00 0.20
C TYR A 62 5.08 18.50 1.02
N ASP A 63 4.29 19.38 1.62
CA ASP A 63 3.17 18.98 2.48
C ASP A 63 2.04 18.33 1.64
N VAL A 64 1.82 18.83 0.42
CA VAL A 64 0.88 18.24 -0.54
C VAL A 64 1.35 16.84 -0.96
N GLN A 65 2.63 16.69 -1.32
CA GLN A 65 3.20 15.39 -1.68
C GLN A 65 3.16 14.41 -0.50
N HIS A 66 3.56 14.85 0.68
CA HIS A 66 3.57 14.03 1.89
C HIS A 66 2.16 13.55 2.24
N THR A 67 1.16 14.43 2.12
CA THR A 67 -0.25 14.08 2.36
C THR A 67 -0.73 13.00 1.40
N ALA A 68 -0.40 13.10 0.10
CA ALA A 68 -0.75 12.08 -0.88
C ALA A 68 -0.06 10.73 -0.57
N ILE A 69 1.20 10.74 -0.14
CA ILE A 69 1.90 9.52 0.30
C ILE A 69 1.21 8.88 1.51
N GLN A 70 0.79 9.66 2.51
CA GLN A 70 0.07 9.11 3.67
C GLN A 70 -1.26 8.46 3.26
N GLN A 71 -1.97 9.04 2.30
CA GLN A 71 -3.20 8.45 1.77
C GLN A 71 -2.93 7.15 1.02
N ILE A 72 -1.87 7.07 0.21
CA ILE A 72 -1.45 5.83 -0.45
C ILE A 72 -1.17 4.74 0.59
N LEU A 73 -0.41 5.07 1.64
CA LEU A 73 -0.07 4.14 2.70
C LEU A 73 -1.32 3.65 3.44
N ALA A 74 -2.25 4.55 3.77
CA ALA A 74 -3.52 4.19 4.41
C ALA A 74 -4.37 3.27 3.51
N ALA A 75 -4.45 3.56 2.21
CA ALA A 75 -5.20 2.73 1.26
C ALA A 75 -4.58 1.33 1.09
N LEU A 76 -3.24 1.24 1.08
CA LEU A 76 -2.53 -0.04 1.03
C LEU A 76 -2.72 -0.85 2.32
N GLU A 77 -2.75 -0.19 3.49
CA GLU A 77 -2.96 -0.84 4.77
C GLU A 77 -4.32 -1.56 4.82
N LYS A 78 -5.38 -0.98 4.23
CA LYS A 78 -6.69 -1.64 4.08
C LYS A 78 -6.62 -2.97 3.30
N GLN A 79 -5.58 -3.17 2.49
CA GLN A 79 -5.38 -4.37 1.67
C GLN A 79 -4.48 -5.43 2.35
N ARG A 80 -4.11 -5.23 3.61
CA ARG A 80 -3.29 -6.18 4.36
C ARG A 80 -4.09 -7.43 4.77
N PRO A 81 -3.57 -8.64 4.55
CA PRO A 81 -4.18 -9.89 5.01
C PRO A 81 -4.42 -9.92 6.52
N ASP A 82 -5.50 -10.60 6.94
CA ASP A 82 -5.84 -10.78 8.35
C ASP A 82 -4.73 -11.54 9.08
N GLY A 83 -4.44 -11.15 10.33
CA GLY A 83 -3.39 -11.76 11.13
C GLY A 83 -1.96 -11.33 10.77
N MET A 84 -1.79 -10.47 9.77
CA MET A 84 -0.55 -9.74 9.51
C MET A 84 -0.60 -8.31 10.04
N GLU A 85 -1.17 -8.11 11.23
CA GLU A 85 -1.04 -6.84 11.95
C GLU A 85 0.43 -6.40 11.90
N ALA A 86 0.67 -5.10 11.68
CA ALA A 86 2.02 -4.58 11.80
C ALA A 86 2.52 -4.92 13.20
N GLU A 87 3.37 -5.94 13.31
CA GLU A 87 4.25 -6.06 14.46
C GLU A 87 4.99 -4.73 14.48
N ARG A 88 4.62 -3.85 15.43
CA ARG A 88 5.33 -2.59 15.63
C ARG A 88 6.76 -3.00 15.85
N VAL A 89 7.59 -2.83 14.82
CA VAL A 89 9.02 -3.03 14.94
C VAL A 89 9.47 -2.00 15.96
N ASN A 90 9.60 -2.42 17.21
CA ASN A 90 10.21 -1.61 18.25
C ASN A 90 11.66 -1.41 17.79
N PRO A 91 12.11 -0.17 17.54
CA PRO A 91 13.50 0.06 17.13
C PRO A 91 14.50 -0.52 18.14
N SER A 92 14.07 -0.71 19.40
CA SER A 92 14.83 -1.33 20.49
C SER A 92 15.09 -2.83 20.33
N THR A 93 14.40 -3.55 19.43
CA THR A 93 14.67 -4.98 19.16
C THR A 93 15.63 -5.22 18.00
N LEU A 94 16.00 -4.17 17.26
CA LEU A 94 17.13 -4.22 16.34
C LEU A 94 18.41 -4.27 17.18
N LYS A 95 18.85 -5.49 17.51
CA LYS A 95 20.18 -5.72 18.07
C LYS A 95 21.18 -5.09 17.10
N PRO A 96 22.04 -4.15 17.53
CA PRO A 96 23.08 -3.64 16.65
C PRO A 96 23.86 -4.84 16.14
N ALA A 97 24.05 -4.92 14.82
CA ALA A 97 24.96 -5.89 14.22
C ALA A 97 26.26 -5.78 15.02
N ALA A 98 26.64 -6.86 15.68
CA ALA A 98 27.88 -6.90 16.45
C ALA A 98 28.99 -6.49 15.48
N SER A 99 29.54 -5.30 15.71
CA SER A 99 30.73 -4.81 15.05
C SER A 99 31.85 -5.75 15.48
N GLY A 100 32.03 -6.82 14.70
CA GLY A 100 33.22 -7.64 14.72
C GLY A 100 34.36 -6.77 14.22
N SER A 101 35.07 -6.13 15.15
CA SER A 101 36.40 -5.61 14.85
C SER A 101 37.38 -6.77 15.00
N PRO A 102 38.11 -7.14 13.93
CA PRO A 102 39.21 -8.09 14.06
C PRO A 102 40.45 -7.33 14.54
N ARG A 103 41.01 -7.74 15.69
CA ARG A 103 42.44 -7.96 15.92
C ARG A 103 42.71 -8.37 17.37
#